data_AF-A0A382SA29-F1
#
_entry.id   AF-A0A382SA29-F1
#
_cell.length_a   1.000
_cell.length_b   1.000
_cell.length_c   1.000
_cell.angle_alpha   90.00
_cell.angle_beta   90.00
_cell.angle_gamma   90.00
#
_symmetry.space_group_name_H-M   'P 1'
#
loop_
_entity.id
_entity.type
_entity.pdbx_description
1 polymer ?
#
loop_
_entity_poly.entity_id
_entity_poly.type
_entity_poly.pdbx_seq_one_letter_code
_entity_poly.pdbx_strand_id
1 'polypeptide(L)'
;MFHKEGYTIIIVSFIIIVSIILSLDYFTIQYDSPIKIFLVVFFILILQFFRNPKIIVNSNDNYILSPVDGKIVIIKKVYEPEFFKNERIQVSIFMSPLNVHVTRYPMTGRVVYSKYHPGKYLVAWHPKSST
;
A
#
# COMPACT_ATOMS: atom_id res chain seq x y z
N MET A 1 5.43 -13.84 1.12
CA MET A 1 4.13 -14.00 1.81
C MET A 1 3.26 -12.83 1.42
N PHE A 2 1.94 -13.01 1.29
CA PHE A 2 1.01 -11.92 0.96
C PHE A 2 0.26 -11.46 2.20
N HIS A 3 -0.22 -10.22 2.20
CA HIS A 3 -1.10 -9.72 3.26
C HIS A 3 -2.43 -10.50 3.26
N LYS A 4 -3.02 -10.75 4.44
CA LYS A 4 -4.24 -11.55 4.58
C LYS A 4 -5.39 -11.00 3.73
N GLU A 5 -5.61 -9.69 3.78
CA GLU A 5 -6.60 -8.98 2.96
C GLU A 5 -6.33 -9.05 1.45
N GLY A 6 -5.08 -9.30 1.05
CA GLY A 6 -4.70 -9.40 -0.35
C GLY A 6 -5.12 -10.72 -0.99
N TYR A 7 -5.32 -11.80 -0.22
CA TYR A 7 -5.61 -13.12 -0.80
C TYR A 7 -6.88 -13.13 -1.64
N THR A 8 -7.96 -12.51 -1.16
CA THR A 8 -9.23 -12.44 -1.89
C THR A 8 -9.03 -11.76 -3.24
N ILE A 9 -8.31 -10.64 -3.27
CA ILE A 9 -8.06 -9.86 -4.50
C ILE A 9 -7.14 -10.64 -5.45
N ILE A 10 -6.11 -11.30 -4.93
CA ILE A 10 -5.19 -12.13 -5.73
C ILE A 10 -5.93 -13.31 -6.36
N ILE A 11 -6.78 -14.02 -5.61
CA ILE A 11 -7.52 -15.19 -6.11
C ILE A 11 -8.55 -14.77 -7.16
N VAL A 12 -9.34 -13.73 -6.88
CA VAL A 12 -10.34 -13.24 -7.82
C VAL A 12 -9.69 -12.73 -9.10
N SER A 13 -8.61 -11.94 -9.00
CA SER A 13 -7.88 -11.47 -10.19
C SER A 13 -7.25 -12.61 -10.98
N PHE A 14 -6.73 -13.64 -10.32
CA PHE A 14 -6.22 -14.84 -10.98
C PHE A 14 -7.30 -15.56 -11.80
N ILE A 15 -8.47 -15.81 -11.20
CA ILE A 15 -9.60 -16.49 -11.88
C ILE A 15 -10.06 -15.66 -13.09
N ILE A 16 -10.21 -14.34 -12.93
CA ILE A 16 -10.62 -13.45 -14.01
C ILE A 16 -9.61 -13.48 -15.16
N ILE A 17 -8.32 -13.33 -14.86
CA ILE A 17 -7.27 -13.27 -15.88
C ILE A 17 -7.16 -14.59 -16.63
N VAL A 18 -7.19 -15.73 -15.93
CA VAL A 18 -7.18 -17.05 -16.56
C VAL A 18 -8.41 -17.24 -17.45
N SER A 19 -9.60 -16.84 -16.97
CA SER A 19 -10.83 -16.93 -17.75
C SER A 19 -10.78 -16.10 -19.03
N ILE A 20 -10.21 -14.89 -18.96
CA ILE A 20 -10.01 -14.03 -20.13
C ILE A 20 -9.03 -14.69 -21.11
N ILE A 21 -7.88 -15.20 -20.64
CA ILE A 21 -6.89 -15.85 -21.50
C ILE A 21 -7.50 -17.06 -22.23
N LEU A 22 -8.22 -17.93 -21.51
CA LEU A 22 -8.91 -19.10 -22.09
C LEU A 22 -9.99 -18.68 -23.10
N SER A 23 -10.70 -17.59 -22.83
CA SER A 23 -11.70 -17.05 -23.76
C SER A 23 -11.05 -16.55 -25.04
N LEU A 24 -9.92 -15.84 -24.95
CA LEU A 24 -9.15 -15.39 -26.12
C LEU A 24 -8.69 -16.57 -26.98
N ASP A 25 -8.20 -17.64 -26.34
CA ASP A 25 -7.81 -18.88 -27.01
C ASP A 25 -9.01 -19.55 -27.71
N TYR A 26 -10.16 -19.64 -27.03
CA TYR A 26 -11.37 -20.25 -27.58
C TYR A 26 -11.90 -19.52 -28.82
N PHE A 27 -11.92 -18.19 -28.81
CA PHE A 27 -12.38 -17.38 -29.94
C PHE A 27 -11.34 -17.24 -31.06
N THR A 28 -10.15 -17.84 -30.92
CA THR A 28 -9.09 -17.84 -31.94
C THR A 28 -8.78 -16.44 -32.47
N ILE A 29 -8.67 -15.46 -31.56
CA ILE A 29 -8.41 -14.07 -31.93
C ILE A 29 -6.97 -13.94 -32.45
N GLN A 30 -6.83 -13.47 -33.70
CA GLN A 30 -5.52 -13.24 -34.29
C GLN A 30 -4.79 -12.09 -33.57
N TYR A 31 -3.51 -12.26 -33.28
CA TYR A 31 -2.65 -11.28 -32.59
C TYR A 31 -3.02 -10.97 -31.12
N ASP A 32 -3.44 -11.96 -30.35
CA ASP A 32 -3.78 -11.80 -28.93
C ASP A 32 -2.58 -11.77 -27.96
N SER A 33 -1.38 -12.12 -28.44
CA SER A 33 -0.11 -12.11 -27.68
C SER A 33 0.13 -10.84 -26.83
N PRO A 34 0.01 -9.60 -27.34
CA PRO A 34 0.22 -8.40 -26.52
C PRO A 34 -0.79 -8.27 -25.37
N ILE A 35 -2.03 -8.70 -25.58
CA ILE A 35 -3.09 -8.66 -24.55
C ILE A 35 -2.75 -9.64 -23.43
N LYS A 36 -2.36 -10.88 -23.79
CA LYS A 36 -1.93 -11.89 -22.82
C LYS A 36 -0.72 -11.43 -22.01
N ILE A 37 0.28 -10.85 -22.67
CA ILE A 37 1.47 -10.29 -21.99
C ILE A 37 1.04 -9.19 -21.01
N PHE A 38 0.19 -8.26 -21.44
CA PHE A 38 -0.32 -7.20 -20.58
C PHE A 38 -1.05 -7.76 -19.35
N LEU A 39 -1.94 -8.74 -19.51
CA LEU A 39 -2.67 -9.37 -18.41
C LEU A 39 -1.73 -10.04 -17.41
N VAL A 40 -0.70 -10.73 -17.88
CA VAL A 40 0.31 -11.35 -17.01
C VAL A 40 1.11 -10.30 -16.26
N VAL A 41 1.58 -9.24 -16.94
CA VAL A 41 2.31 -8.14 -16.30
C VAL A 41 1.42 -7.45 -15.25
N PHE A 42 0.15 -7.23 -15.57
CA PHE A 42 -0.82 -6.64 -14.65
C PHE A 42 -1.03 -7.53 -13.42
N PHE A 43 -1.16 -8.83 -13.59
CA PHE A 43 -1.24 -9.78 -12.47
C PHE A 43 0.01 -9.71 -11.57
N ILE A 44 1.19 -9.63 -12.17
CA ILE A 44 2.45 -9.47 -11.43
C ILE A 44 2.43 -8.19 -10.59
N LEU A 45 1.91 -7.08 -11.11
CA LEU A 45 1.76 -5.83 -10.34
C LEU A 45 0.83 -5.99 -9.14
N ILE A 46 -0.28 -6.73 -9.28
CA ILE A 46 -1.18 -7.04 -8.16
C ILE A 46 -0.43 -7.83 -7.09
N LEU A 47 0.31 -8.88 -7.49
CA LEU A 47 1.13 -9.66 -6.55
C LEU A 47 2.17 -8.77 -5.84
N GLN A 48 2.84 -7.89 -6.59
CA GLN A 48 3.83 -6.97 -6.02
C GLN A 48 3.21 -5.99 -5.02
N PHE A 49 2.00 -5.50 -5.27
CA PHE A 49 1.30 -4.58 -4.37
C PHE A 49 0.95 -5.23 -3.02
N PHE A 50 0.45 -6.46 -3.05
CA PHE A 50 0.00 -7.18 -1.84
C PHE A 50 1.11 -7.98 -1.13
N ARG A 51 2.35 -7.89 -1.61
CA ARG A 51 3.48 -8.60 -0.99
C ARG A 51 3.70 -8.11 0.44
N ASN A 52 4.02 -9.04 1.32
CA ASN A 52 4.39 -8.79 2.70
C ASN A 52 5.68 -9.57 3.02
N PRO A 53 6.86 -8.99 2.72
CA PRO A 53 8.13 -9.62 3.06
C PRO A 53 8.31 -9.66 4.58
N LYS A 54 9.00 -10.70 5.07
CA LYS A 54 9.48 -10.71 6.45
C LYS A 54 10.62 -9.71 6.55
N ILE A 55 10.54 -8.79 7.50
CA ILE A 55 11.58 -7.81 7.77
C ILE A 55 12.22 -8.19 9.10
N ILE A 56 13.54 -8.26 9.12
CA ILE A 56 14.33 -8.43 10.35
C ILE A 56 14.90 -7.06 10.67
N VAL A 57 14.52 -6.51 11.82
CA VAL A 57 14.99 -5.21 12.28
C VAL A 57 15.42 -5.32 13.73
N ASN A 58 16.56 -4.73 14.07
CA ASN A 58 16.97 -4.56 15.46
C ASN A 58 16.18 -3.39 16.05
N SER A 59 15.06 -3.69 16.70
CA SER A 59 14.31 -2.70 17.47
C SER A 59 15.10 -2.29 18.70
N ASN A 60 15.22 -0.98 18.93
CA ASN A 60 15.81 -0.39 20.12
C ASN A 60 14.94 0.81 20.53
N ASP A 61 14.76 1.02 21.82
CA ASP A 61 13.94 2.11 22.37
C ASP A 61 14.51 3.51 22.08
N ASN A 62 15.77 3.59 21.64
CA ASN A 62 16.43 4.86 21.31
C ASN A 62 16.17 5.36 19.88
N TYR A 63 15.53 4.58 19.01
CA TYR A 63 15.27 4.98 17.62
C TYR A 63 13.82 4.71 17.20
N ILE A 64 13.30 5.60 16.35
CA ILE A 64 11.99 5.43 15.71
C ILE A 64 12.23 4.85 14.31
N LEU A 65 11.64 3.70 14.02
CA LEU A 65 11.74 3.06 12.70
C LEU A 65 10.76 3.68 11.72
N SER A 66 11.06 3.60 10.42
CA SER A 66 10.07 3.94 9.40
C SER A 66 8.91 2.94 9.46
N PRO A 67 7.65 3.40 9.56
CA PRO A 67 6.50 2.50 9.60
C PRO A 67 6.22 1.85 8.23
N VAL A 68 6.71 2.45 7.14
CA VAL A 68 6.33 2.10 5.76
C VAL A 68 7.53 2.26 4.81
N ASP A 69 7.48 1.57 3.67
CA ASP A 69 8.39 1.80 2.54
C ASP A 69 7.88 2.97 1.72
N GLY A 70 8.72 3.98 1.48
CA GLY A 70 8.30 5.11 0.64
C GLY A 70 9.26 6.28 0.68
N LYS A 71 8.80 7.40 0.12
CA LYS A 71 9.54 8.66 0.10
C LYS A 71 8.99 9.59 1.16
N ILE A 72 9.86 10.17 1.99
CA ILE A 72 9.47 11.28 2.86
C ILE A 72 9.13 12.48 1.98
N VAL A 73 7.89 12.97 2.10
CA VAL A 73 7.39 14.11 1.32
C VAL A 73 7.23 15.37 2.15
N ILE A 74 7.06 15.24 3.48
CA ILE A 74 6.88 16.37 4.40
C ILE A 74 7.57 16.04 5.73
N ILE A 75 8.36 16.98 6.25
CA ILE A 75 8.77 17.05 7.67
C ILE A 75 8.52 18.50 8.12
N LYS A 76 7.56 18.72 9.01
CA LYS A 76 7.27 20.08 9.52
C LYS A 76 6.63 20.05 10.90
N LYS A 77 6.70 21.17 11.61
CA LYS A 77 5.88 21.39 12.81
C LYS A 77 4.44 21.69 12.40
N VAL A 78 3.48 21.04 13.05
CA VAL A 78 2.04 21.27 12.90
C VAL A 78 1.38 21.28 14.26
N TYR A 79 0.31 22.05 14.41
CA TYR A 79 -0.56 21.94 15.58
C TYR A 79 -1.49 20.73 15.40
N GLU A 80 -1.46 19.77 16.34
CA GLU A 80 -2.30 18.58 16.34
C GLU A 80 -3.51 18.82 17.27
N PRO A 81 -4.74 18.98 16.74
CA PRO A 81 -5.88 19.45 17.53
C PRO A 81 -6.69 18.34 18.24
N GLU A 82 -6.51 17.07 17.88
CA GLU A 82 -7.41 15.99 18.32
C GLU A 82 -6.97 15.36 19.63
N PHE A 83 -5.72 14.91 19.73
CA PHE A 83 -5.23 14.14 20.87
C PHE A 83 -4.30 14.96 21.77
N PHE A 84 -3.28 15.58 21.19
CA PHE A 84 -2.24 16.31 21.90
C PHE A 84 -2.59 17.77 22.18
N LYS A 85 -3.40 18.42 21.32
CA LYS A 85 -3.76 19.86 21.42
C LYS A 85 -2.54 20.76 21.56
N ASN A 86 -1.48 20.46 20.80
CA ASN A 86 -0.18 21.15 20.87
C ASN A 86 0.61 20.98 19.56
N GLU A 87 1.72 21.71 19.41
CA GLU A 87 2.66 21.55 18.30
C GLU A 87 3.40 20.20 18.35
N ARG A 88 3.44 19.53 17.19
CA ARG A 88 4.12 18.24 16.97
C ARG A 88 4.85 18.26 15.63
N ILE A 89 5.83 17.37 15.48
CA ILE A 89 6.49 17.15 14.19
C ILE A 89 5.67 16.13 13.41
N GLN A 90 5.18 16.54 12.23
CA GLN A 90 4.57 15.65 11.25
C GLN A 90 5.63 15.16 10.28
N VAL A 91 5.67 13.84 10.10
CA VAL A 91 6.45 13.17 9.05
C VAL A 91 5.47 12.46 8.13
N SER A 92 5.38 12.89 6.87
CA SER A 92 4.53 12.25 5.87
C SER A 92 5.37 11.44 4.90
N ILE A 93 4.99 10.18 4.71
CA ILE A 93 5.67 9.23 3.83
C ILE A 93 4.70 8.79 2.74
N PHE A 94 5.10 8.97 1.48
CA PHE A 94 4.33 8.54 0.31
C PHE A 94 4.79 7.16 -0.14
N MET A 95 3.85 6.20 -0.20
CA MET A 95 4.08 4.88 -0.79
C MET A 95 3.66 4.89 -2.25
N SER A 96 4.59 4.60 -3.15
CA SER A 96 4.27 4.34 -4.56
C SER A 96 3.67 2.94 -4.71
N PRO A 97 2.91 2.64 -5.79
CA PRO A 97 2.36 1.31 -6.09
C PRO A 97 3.39 0.15 -6.08
N LEU A 98 4.67 0.47 -6.24
CA LEU A 98 5.78 -0.51 -6.24
C LEU A 98 6.36 -0.77 -4.84
N ASN A 99 6.03 0.06 -3.85
CA ASN A 99 6.41 -0.14 -2.45
C ASN A 99 5.56 -1.23 -1.79
N VAL A 100 6.04 -1.75 -0.66
CA VAL A 100 5.26 -2.66 0.18
C VAL A 100 4.14 -1.87 0.86
N HIS A 101 2.88 -2.12 0.49
CA HIS A 101 1.71 -1.43 1.06
C HIS A 101 1.30 -2.05 2.40
N VAL A 102 2.21 -2.02 3.35
CA VAL A 102 2.00 -2.52 4.72
C VAL A 102 2.52 -1.48 5.70
N THR A 103 1.61 -0.92 6.49
CA THR A 103 1.94 -0.02 7.60
C THR A 103 2.24 -0.82 8.85
N ARG A 104 3.43 -0.63 9.40
CA ARG A 104 3.90 -1.25 10.64
C ARG A 104 4.04 -0.21 11.74
N TYR A 105 4.18 -0.66 12.98
CA TYR A 105 4.43 0.22 14.11
C TYR A 105 5.88 0.70 14.09
N PRO A 106 6.13 2.01 14.24
CA PRO A 106 7.48 2.57 14.20
C PRO A 106 8.26 2.36 15.51
N MET A 107 7.57 2.05 16.61
CA MET A 107 8.15 1.77 17.93
C MET A 107 7.20 0.90 18.76
N THR A 108 7.71 0.31 19.85
CA THR A 108 6.89 -0.39 20.86
C THR A 108 6.04 0.61 21.65
N GLY A 109 4.79 0.26 21.93
CA GLY A 109 3.91 1.12 22.72
C GLY A 109 2.50 0.55 22.85
N ARG A 110 1.62 1.33 23.51
CA ARG A 110 0.19 1.01 23.64
C ARG A 110 -0.62 2.02 22.84
N VAL A 111 -1.56 1.53 22.03
CA VAL A 111 -2.55 2.39 21.36
C VAL A 111 -3.53 2.89 22.43
N VAL A 112 -3.51 4.20 22.70
CA VAL A 112 -4.40 4.86 23.68
C VAL A 112 -5.53 5.66 23.04
N TYR A 113 -5.46 5.87 21.72
CA TYR A 113 -6.44 6.63 20.95
C TYR A 113 -6.49 6.15 19.50
N SER A 114 -7.71 6.04 18.94
CA SER A 114 -7.95 5.74 17.53
C SER A 114 -9.29 6.36 17.12
N LYS A 115 -9.31 7.05 15.98
CA LYS A 115 -10.50 7.71 15.43
C LYS A 115 -10.55 7.56 13.92
N TYR A 116 -11.72 7.19 13.40
CA TYR A 116 -11.96 7.12 11.96
C TYR A 116 -12.43 8.47 11.42
N HIS A 117 -11.86 8.87 10.28
CA HIS A 117 -12.24 10.07 9.54
C HIS A 117 -12.63 9.68 8.12
N PRO A 118 -13.86 9.96 7.67
CA PRO A 118 -14.26 9.71 6.29
C PRO A 118 -13.39 10.48 5.30
N GLY A 119 -12.77 9.76 4.36
CA GLY A 119 -11.89 10.34 3.36
C GLY A 119 -12.64 11.09 2.25
N LYS A 120 -11.93 12.00 1.57
CA LYS A 120 -12.43 12.74 0.39
C LYS A 120 -11.95 12.15 -0.95
N TYR A 121 -11.27 11.00 -0.93
CA TYR A 121 -10.70 10.30 -2.10
C TYR A 121 -9.81 11.18 -3.00
N LEU A 122 -9.06 12.11 -2.39
CA LEU A 122 -8.09 12.95 -3.09
C LEU A 122 -6.83 12.15 -3.44
N VAL A 123 -6.13 12.57 -4.50
CA VAL A 123 -4.87 11.96 -4.91
C VAL A 123 -3.82 12.06 -3.80
N ALA A 124 -3.15 10.94 -3.49
CA ALA A 124 -2.34 10.80 -2.29
C ALA A 124 -1.05 11.67 -2.26
N TRP A 125 -0.60 12.18 -3.41
CA TRP A 125 0.55 13.09 -3.47
C TRP A 125 0.21 14.56 -3.20
N HIS A 126 -1.08 14.90 -3.10
CA HIS A 126 -1.49 16.28 -2.82
C HIS A 126 -1.40 16.55 -1.30
N PRO A 127 -0.81 17.66 -0.84
CA PRO A 127 -0.66 17.96 0.59
C PRO A 127 -1.98 17.94 1.39
N LYS A 128 -3.08 18.34 0.75
CA LYS A 128 -4.45 18.30 1.30
C LYS A 128 -4.96 16.89 1.62
N SER A 129 -4.31 15.84 1.13
CA SER A 129 -4.66 14.45 1.42
C SER A 129 -4.06 13.98 2.75
N SER A 130 -3.19 14.78 3.37
CA SER A 130 -2.50 14.50 4.65
C SER A 130 -2.90 15.46 5.79
N THR A 131 -4.01 16.19 5.61
CA THR A 131 -4.62 17.13 6.58
C THR A 131 -6.05 16.74 6.81
#